data_AF-A0A376TUH6-F1
#
_entry.id   AF-A0A376TUH6-F1
#
_cell.length_a   1.000
_cell.length_b   1.000
_cell.length_c   1.000
_cell.angle_alpha   90.00
_cell.angle_beta   90.00
_cell.angle_gamma   90.00
#
_symmetry.space_group_name_H-M   'P 1'
#
loop_
_entity.id
_entity.type
_entity.pdbx_description
1 polymer ?
#
loop_
_entity_poly.entity_id
_entity_poly.type
_entity_poly.pdbx_seq_one_letter_code
_entity_poly.pdbx_strand_id
1 'polypeptide(L)'
;MDQKQIEEIVRSVMASMGQTAPAPSEAKCATTNCAAPVTSESCALDLGSAEAKAWIGVENPHRADVLTELRRSTVARVCTGRAGPRPRTQALLRFLADHSRSKDTVLKEVPEEWVKAQGLLEVRSEISDKNLYLTRPDMGRRLCAEAVEALKAQCVANPDVQVVISDGLSTDAITVNYEEILPPLMAGLKTGRAESRHAILCSLWSRED
;
A
#
# COMPACT_ATOMS: atom_id res chain seq x y z
N MET A 1 12.41 -17.83 -47.33
CA MET A 1 12.35 -19.03 -46.46
C MET A 1 11.04 -19.72 -46.79
N ASP A 2 11.09 -20.96 -47.24
CA ASP A 2 9.92 -21.67 -47.82
C ASP A 2 8.97 -22.14 -46.70
N GLN A 3 7.66 -22.05 -46.91
CA GLN A 3 6.65 -22.33 -45.89
C GLN A 3 6.70 -23.78 -45.40
N LYS A 4 7.15 -24.69 -46.29
CA LYS A 4 7.39 -26.11 -45.98
C LYS A 4 8.56 -26.33 -45.02
N GLN A 5 9.60 -25.51 -45.10
CA GLN A 5 10.75 -25.60 -44.18
C GLN A 5 10.38 -25.17 -42.77
N ILE A 6 9.46 -24.20 -42.62
CA ILE A 6 8.99 -23.76 -41.31
C ILE A 6 8.17 -24.87 -40.65
N GLU A 7 7.30 -25.55 -41.40
CA GLU A 7 6.49 -26.66 -40.87
C GLU A 7 7.33 -27.88 -40.47
N GLU A 8 8.41 -28.19 -41.19
CA GLU A 8 9.34 -29.27 -40.81
C GLU A 8 10.09 -28.96 -39.51
N ILE A 9 10.54 -27.71 -39.33
CA ILE A 9 11.23 -27.28 -38.11
C ILE A 9 10.27 -27.36 -36.92
N VAL A 10 9.04 -26.88 -37.05
CA VAL A 10 8.03 -26.95 -35.98
C VAL A 10 7.69 -28.40 -35.63
N ARG A 11 7.56 -29.28 -36.63
CA ARG A 11 7.31 -30.71 -36.42
C ARG A 11 8.48 -31.40 -35.72
N SER A 12 9.72 -31.04 -36.06
CA SER A 12 10.94 -31.55 -35.42
C SER A 12 11.04 -31.11 -33.95
N VAL A 13 10.71 -29.86 -33.64
CA VAL A 13 10.72 -29.32 -32.26
C VAL A 13 9.60 -29.94 -31.42
N MET A 14 8.42 -30.17 -31.98
CA MET A 14 7.33 -30.85 -31.27
C MET A 14 7.65 -32.31 -30.97
N ALA A 15 8.40 -32.99 -31.87
CA ALA A 15 8.86 -34.36 -31.64
C ALA A 15 9.96 -34.45 -30.57
N SER A 16 10.83 -33.43 -30.45
CA SER A 16 11.88 -33.40 -29.42
C SER A 16 11.33 -33.08 -28.02
N MET A 17 10.21 -32.36 -27.94
CA MET A 17 9.50 -32.10 -26.68
C MET A 17 8.66 -33.30 -26.18
N GLY A 18 8.42 -34.30 -27.02
CA GLY A 18 7.65 -35.51 -26.70
C GLY A 18 8.47 -36.70 -26.20
N GLN A 19 9.80 -36.58 -26.07
CA GLN A 19 10.66 -37.65 -25.57
C GLN A 19 11.06 -37.42 -24.11
N THR A 20 10.60 -38.35 -23.28
CA THR A 20 10.88 -38.55 -21.86
C THR A 20 12.37 -38.46 -21.52
N ALA A 21 12.67 -37.70 -20.47
CA ALA A 21 13.96 -37.63 -19.82
C ALA A 21 14.51 -39.02 -19.41
N PRO A 22 15.84 -39.21 -19.40
CA PRO A 22 16.46 -40.45 -18.93
C PRO A 22 16.35 -40.61 -17.41
N ALA A 23 16.26 -41.87 -16.98
CA ALA A 23 16.10 -42.28 -15.58
C ALA A 23 17.27 -41.83 -14.68
N PRO A 24 17.01 -41.42 -13.42
CA PRO A 24 18.07 -41.21 -12.44
C PRO A 24 18.60 -42.54 -11.89
N SER A 25 19.93 -42.62 -11.79
CA SER A 25 20.73 -43.67 -11.16
C SER A 25 20.29 -43.95 -9.71
N GLU A 26 20.21 -45.23 -9.35
CA GLU A 26 19.91 -45.72 -8.00
C GLU A 26 21.00 -45.32 -6.99
N ALA A 27 20.65 -44.43 -6.06
CA ALA A 27 21.33 -44.30 -4.77
C ALA A 27 20.36 -44.76 -3.68
N LYS A 28 20.63 -45.92 -3.07
CA LYS A 28 19.92 -46.40 -1.88
C LYS A 28 20.07 -45.38 -0.74
N CYS A 29 18.97 -44.76 -0.34
CA CYS A 29 18.83 -44.21 1.01
C CYS A 29 17.42 -44.54 1.51
N ALA A 30 17.34 -44.95 2.76
CA ALA A 30 16.22 -45.68 3.35
C ALA A 30 14.87 -44.94 3.26
N THR A 31 13.86 -45.66 2.82
CA THR A 31 12.45 -45.23 2.79
C THR A 31 11.97 -44.95 4.21
N THR A 32 11.69 -43.68 4.52
CA THR A 32 10.69 -43.32 5.52
C THR A 32 9.49 -42.78 4.76
N ASN A 33 8.38 -43.52 4.76
CA ASN A 33 7.14 -43.10 4.12
C ASN A 33 6.58 -41.87 4.83
N CYS A 34 6.65 -40.71 4.18
CA CYS A 34 5.81 -39.56 4.48
C CYS A 34 4.90 -39.32 3.27
N ALA A 35 3.89 -40.16 3.11
CA ALA A 35 2.81 -39.90 2.16
C ALA A 35 1.92 -38.79 2.73
N ALA A 36 2.30 -37.54 2.50
CA ALA A 36 1.35 -36.44 2.52
C ALA A 36 0.67 -36.41 1.14
N PRO A 37 -0.67 -36.31 1.06
CA PRO A 37 -1.33 -36.10 -0.21
C PRO A 37 -0.84 -34.77 -0.78
N VAL A 38 -0.23 -34.81 -1.95
CA VAL A 38 0.04 -33.63 -2.76
C VAL A 38 -1.32 -33.17 -3.28
N THR A 39 -2.00 -32.32 -2.51
CA THR A 39 -3.17 -31.60 -3.00
C THR A 39 -2.70 -30.65 -4.07
N SER A 40 -3.13 -30.93 -5.31
CA SER A 40 -3.42 -29.98 -6.39
C SER A 40 -3.37 -28.51 -5.94
N GLU A 41 -2.59 -27.69 -6.62
CA GLU A 41 -2.45 -26.24 -6.44
C GLU A 41 -3.77 -25.60 -6.00
N SER A 42 -3.80 -25.14 -4.75
CA SER A 42 -4.84 -24.22 -4.30
C SER A 42 -4.17 -22.91 -3.93
N CYS A 43 -4.57 -21.86 -4.63
CA CYS A 43 -4.49 -20.48 -4.18
C CYS A 43 -5.37 -20.28 -2.93
N ALA A 44 -5.15 -21.03 -1.84
CA ALA A 44 -6.20 -21.24 -0.85
C ALA A 44 -6.46 -20.04 0.06
N LEU A 45 -5.51 -19.13 0.26
CA LEU A 45 -5.69 -17.99 1.16
C LEU A 45 -4.96 -16.74 0.67
N ASP A 46 -5.73 -15.70 0.35
CA ASP A 46 -5.19 -14.34 0.14
C ASP A 46 -4.76 -13.74 1.48
N LEU A 47 -3.47 -13.38 1.59
CA LEU A 47 -2.88 -12.80 2.79
C LEU A 47 -3.46 -11.42 3.15
N GLY A 48 -4.03 -10.70 2.19
CA GLY A 48 -4.70 -9.41 2.40
C GLY A 48 -6.14 -9.52 2.90
N SER A 49 -6.72 -10.72 2.84
CA SER A 49 -8.13 -10.98 3.16
C SER A 49 -8.48 -10.78 4.64
N ALA A 50 -9.77 -10.58 4.92
CA ALA A 50 -10.30 -10.50 6.28
C ALA A 50 -10.07 -11.83 7.05
N GLU A 51 -10.16 -12.96 6.36
CA GLU A 51 -9.88 -14.29 6.92
C GLU A 51 -8.43 -14.40 7.39
N ALA A 52 -7.47 -14.03 6.53
CA ALA A 52 -6.05 -14.02 6.91
C ALA A 52 -5.76 -13.05 8.06
N LYS A 53 -6.49 -11.93 8.15
CA LYS A 53 -6.40 -10.96 9.26
C LYS A 53 -6.95 -11.51 10.57
N ALA A 54 -8.03 -12.29 10.53
CA ALA A 54 -8.70 -12.87 11.69
C ALA A 54 -8.09 -14.20 12.16
N TRP A 55 -7.18 -14.81 11.38
CA TRP A 55 -6.56 -16.09 11.69
C TRP A 55 -5.93 -16.16 13.10
N ILE A 56 -6.23 -17.25 13.82
CA ILE A 56 -5.69 -17.58 15.15
C ILE A 56 -4.78 -18.80 15.00
N GLY A 57 -3.54 -18.65 15.44
CA GLY A 57 -2.48 -19.65 15.26
C GLY A 57 -1.95 -20.28 16.54
N VAL A 58 -2.59 -20.06 17.69
CA VAL A 58 -2.16 -20.67 18.96
C VAL A 58 -2.52 -22.16 18.96
N GLU A 59 -1.54 -23.02 19.13
CA GLU A 59 -1.72 -24.47 19.24
C GLU A 59 -2.03 -24.85 20.71
N ASN A 60 -2.98 -25.77 20.91
CA ASN A 60 -3.45 -26.21 22.24
C ASN A 60 -3.78 -25.05 23.20
N PRO A 61 -4.69 -24.13 22.81
CA PRO A 61 -5.03 -22.99 23.66
C PRO A 61 -5.77 -23.45 24.91
N HIS A 62 -5.47 -22.83 26.05
CA HIS A 62 -6.22 -23.08 27.29
C HIS A 62 -7.72 -22.76 27.11
N ARG A 63 -8.04 -21.69 26.38
CA ARG A 63 -9.40 -21.23 26.07
C ARG A 63 -9.47 -20.59 24.68
N ALA A 64 -9.97 -21.34 23.69
CA ALA A 64 -10.03 -20.89 22.29
C ALA A 64 -11.07 -19.78 22.05
N ASP A 65 -12.16 -19.79 22.82
CA ASP A 65 -13.20 -18.76 22.86
C ASP A 65 -12.61 -17.38 23.19
N VAL A 66 -11.79 -17.31 24.24
CA VAL A 66 -11.15 -16.07 24.69
C VAL A 66 -10.18 -15.54 23.63
N LEU A 67 -9.44 -16.41 22.95
CA LEU A 67 -8.52 -15.97 21.89
C LEU A 67 -9.26 -15.31 20.72
N THR A 68 -10.48 -15.76 20.44
CA THR A 68 -11.33 -15.19 19.39
C THR A 68 -11.80 -13.79 19.77
N GLU A 69 -12.22 -13.61 21.02
CA GLU A 69 -12.58 -12.29 21.55
C GLU A 69 -11.38 -11.33 21.56
N LEU A 70 -10.23 -11.79 22.06
CA LEU A 70 -8.98 -11.02 22.06
C LEU A 70 -8.54 -10.63 20.64
N ARG A 71 -8.73 -11.53 19.66
CA ARG A 71 -8.41 -11.21 18.27
C ARG A 71 -9.33 -10.13 17.72
N ARG A 72 -10.63 -10.15 18.08
CA ARG A 72 -11.63 -9.18 17.62
C ARG A 72 -11.51 -7.82 18.31
N SER A 73 -11.05 -7.79 19.56
CA SER A 73 -10.96 -6.55 20.35
C SER A 73 -9.85 -5.59 19.91
N THR A 74 -8.90 -6.06 19.10
CA THR A 74 -7.79 -5.22 18.62
C THR A 74 -7.39 -5.51 17.18
N VAL A 75 -6.96 -4.46 16.48
CA VAL A 75 -6.34 -4.57 15.15
C VAL A 75 -4.89 -5.07 15.23
N ALA A 76 -4.26 -5.03 16.42
CA ALA A 76 -2.91 -5.54 16.65
C ALA A 76 -2.78 -7.03 16.31
N ARG A 77 -1.57 -7.50 15.98
CA ARG A 77 -1.31 -8.88 15.52
C ARG A 77 -1.20 -9.89 16.69
N VAL A 78 -2.23 -9.98 17.52
CA VAL A 78 -2.31 -10.92 18.65
C VAL A 78 -2.82 -12.31 18.22
N CYS A 79 -2.68 -13.30 19.10
CA CYS A 79 -3.21 -14.67 18.92
C CYS A 79 -2.67 -15.46 17.71
N THR A 80 -1.53 -15.07 17.15
CA THR A 80 -0.90 -15.73 15.99
C THR A 80 -0.08 -16.98 16.33
N GLY A 81 0.10 -17.26 17.63
CA GLY A 81 0.89 -18.41 18.12
C GLY A 81 2.39 -18.27 17.87
N ARG A 82 3.10 -19.39 17.93
CA ARG A 82 4.56 -19.47 17.79
C ARG A 82 5.02 -20.84 17.28
N ALA A 83 6.21 -20.88 16.69
CA ALA A 83 6.99 -22.10 16.46
C ALA A 83 8.29 -21.98 17.25
N GLY A 84 8.40 -22.68 18.38
CA GLY A 84 9.45 -22.41 19.37
C GLY A 84 9.33 -20.97 19.90
N PRO A 85 10.40 -20.15 19.87
CA PRO A 85 10.35 -18.73 20.19
C PRO A 85 10.07 -17.81 18.98
N ARG A 86 9.82 -18.37 17.79
CA ARG A 86 9.68 -17.60 16.53
C ARG A 86 8.21 -17.47 16.10
N PRO A 87 7.86 -16.47 15.27
CA PRO A 87 6.54 -16.36 14.67
C PRO A 87 6.19 -17.58 13.81
N ARG A 88 4.90 -17.91 13.72
CA ARG A 88 4.43 -18.93 12.75
C ARG A 88 4.55 -18.41 11.31
N THR A 89 4.71 -19.33 10.36
CA THR A 89 4.93 -19.03 8.94
C THR A 89 3.85 -18.11 8.36
N GLN A 90 2.57 -18.42 8.58
CA GLN A 90 1.48 -17.59 8.05
C GLN A 90 1.48 -16.16 8.62
N ALA A 91 1.81 -16.00 9.91
CA ALA A 91 1.94 -14.68 10.52
C ALA A 91 3.10 -13.87 9.93
N LEU A 92 4.23 -14.54 9.65
CA LEU A 92 5.39 -13.93 9.00
C LEU A 92 5.10 -13.57 7.54
N LEU A 93 4.46 -14.46 6.77
CA LEU A 93 4.08 -14.20 5.39
C LEU A 93 3.10 -13.02 5.30
N ARG A 94 2.09 -12.96 6.17
CA ARG A 94 1.17 -11.82 6.24
C ARG A 94 1.89 -10.53 6.60
N PHE A 95 2.86 -10.59 7.53
CA PHE A 95 3.68 -9.43 7.87
C PHE A 95 4.47 -8.91 6.67
N LEU A 96 5.09 -9.80 5.88
CA LEU A 96 5.85 -9.42 4.69
C LEU A 96 4.94 -8.87 3.58
N ALA A 97 3.76 -9.46 3.37
CA ALA A 97 2.77 -8.97 2.41
C ALA A 97 2.24 -7.57 2.77
N ASP A 98 1.93 -7.34 4.04
CA ASP A 98 1.51 -6.02 4.51
C ASP A 98 2.67 -5.00 4.42
N HIS A 99 3.91 -5.45 4.65
CA HIS A 99 5.09 -4.59 4.55
C HIS A 99 5.41 -4.17 3.11
N SER A 100 5.27 -5.08 2.13
CA SER A 100 5.47 -4.71 0.72
C SER A 100 4.45 -3.65 0.30
N ARG A 101 3.17 -3.86 0.62
CA ARG A 101 2.12 -2.85 0.35
C ARG A 101 2.39 -1.53 1.07
N SER A 102 2.86 -1.57 2.32
CA SER A 102 3.19 -0.36 3.07
C SER A 102 4.32 0.44 2.43
N LYS A 103 5.32 -0.20 1.83
CA LYS A 103 6.40 0.52 1.12
C LYS A 103 5.87 1.28 -0.09
N ASP A 104 4.98 0.66 -0.86
CA ASP A 104 4.41 1.28 -2.06
C ASP A 104 3.62 2.57 -1.72
N THR A 105 2.93 2.59 -0.57
CA THR A 105 2.15 3.78 -0.16
C THR A 105 2.99 5.02 0.14
N VAL A 106 4.28 4.87 0.48
CA VAL A 106 5.15 6.01 0.83
C VAL A 106 5.53 6.82 -0.42
N LEU A 107 5.69 6.15 -1.56
CA LEU A 107 6.08 6.76 -2.83
C LEU A 107 4.88 7.15 -3.70
N LYS A 108 3.66 6.79 -3.28
CA LYS A 108 2.45 7.15 -4.01
C LYS A 108 2.22 8.66 -3.93
N GLU A 109 1.87 9.26 -5.06
CA GLU A 109 1.53 10.67 -5.19
C GLU A 109 0.05 10.85 -5.54
N VAL A 110 -0.52 12.01 -5.19
CA VAL A 110 -1.89 12.33 -5.58
C VAL A 110 -1.91 12.75 -7.05
N PRO A 111 -2.88 12.32 -7.85
CA PRO A 111 -3.00 12.79 -9.23
C PRO A 111 -3.41 14.27 -9.32
N GLU A 112 -2.87 15.02 -10.28
CA GLU A 112 -3.20 16.44 -10.49
C GLU A 112 -4.69 16.68 -10.73
N GLU A 113 -5.31 15.79 -11.51
CA GLU A 113 -6.71 15.85 -11.83
C GLU A 113 -7.58 15.76 -10.58
N TRP A 114 -7.12 15.06 -9.54
CA TRP A 114 -7.83 14.96 -8.28
C TRP A 114 -7.82 16.31 -7.56
N VAL A 115 -6.66 16.97 -7.48
CA VAL A 115 -6.52 18.29 -6.84
C VAL A 115 -7.37 19.34 -7.56
N LYS A 116 -7.33 19.34 -8.89
CA LYS A 116 -8.13 20.23 -9.75
C LYS A 116 -9.63 19.98 -9.61
N ALA A 117 -10.06 18.71 -9.56
CA ALA A 117 -11.47 18.36 -9.39
C ALA A 117 -12.05 18.84 -8.06
N GLN A 118 -11.22 18.91 -7.01
CA GLN A 118 -11.62 19.44 -5.70
C GLN A 118 -11.63 20.98 -5.64
N GLY A 119 -11.17 21.67 -6.70
CA GLY A 119 -11.13 23.13 -6.78
C GLY A 119 -10.03 23.76 -5.91
N LEU A 120 -8.92 23.05 -5.72
CA LEU A 120 -7.86 23.44 -4.78
C LEU A 120 -6.74 24.19 -5.47
N LEU A 121 -6.14 25.15 -4.76
CA LEU A 121 -4.92 25.77 -5.21
C LEU A 121 -3.73 24.88 -4.88
N GLU A 122 -3.15 24.31 -5.93
CA GLU A 122 -1.91 23.55 -5.85
C GLU A 122 -0.70 24.47 -5.73
N VAL A 123 0.12 24.27 -4.70
CA VAL A 123 1.43 24.91 -4.56
C VAL A 123 2.48 23.89 -4.15
N ARG A 124 3.75 24.25 -4.28
CA ARG A 124 4.88 23.37 -3.99
C ARG A 124 5.83 23.95 -2.95
N SER A 125 6.50 23.04 -2.24
CA SER A 125 7.64 23.39 -1.39
C SER A 125 8.91 23.60 -2.25
N GLU A 126 10.07 23.80 -1.62
CA GLU A 126 11.37 23.78 -2.32
C GLU A 126 11.75 22.39 -2.85
N ILE A 127 10.96 21.35 -2.55
CA ILE A 127 11.19 19.98 -3.01
C ILE A 127 10.69 19.77 -4.44
N SER A 128 11.53 19.13 -5.25
CA SER A 128 11.28 18.79 -6.65
C SER A 128 10.82 17.36 -6.90
N ASP A 129 10.92 16.47 -5.92
CA ASP A 129 10.64 15.04 -6.10
C ASP A 129 10.46 14.31 -4.77
N LYS A 130 9.85 13.12 -4.80
CA LYS A 130 9.55 12.35 -3.59
C LYS A 130 10.80 11.82 -2.88
N ASN A 131 11.89 11.54 -3.60
CA ASN A 131 13.13 11.06 -2.97
C ASN A 131 13.80 12.18 -2.17
N LEU A 132 13.82 13.39 -2.72
CA LEU A 132 14.29 14.58 -2.04
C LEU A 132 13.38 14.92 -0.85
N TYR A 133 12.06 14.77 -0.99
CA TYR A 133 11.11 14.96 0.12
C TYR A 133 11.47 14.13 1.35
N LEU A 134 11.80 12.85 1.14
CA LEU A 134 12.12 11.91 2.22
C LEU A 134 13.48 12.18 2.89
N THR A 135 14.40 12.86 2.20
CA THR A 135 15.78 13.07 2.66
C THR A 135 16.07 14.50 3.13
N ARG A 136 15.25 15.48 2.71
CA ARG A 136 15.46 16.92 2.96
C ARG A 136 14.26 17.57 3.65
N PRO A 137 14.05 17.28 4.95
CA PRO A 137 12.96 17.89 5.72
C PRO A 137 13.10 19.41 5.87
N ASP A 138 14.30 19.96 5.67
CA ASP A 138 14.56 21.40 5.68
C ASP A 138 13.91 22.11 4.48
N MET A 139 14.01 21.53 3.29
CA MET A 139 13.39 22.05 2.06
C MET A 139 11.88 21.84 2.05
N GLY A 140 11.39 20.69 2.55
CA GLY A 140 9.95 20.40 2.62
C GLY A 140 9.17 21.31 3.58
N ARG A 141 9.85 22.04 4.48
CA ARG A 141 9.25 23.03 5.39
C ARG A 141 9.21 24.45 4.82
N ARG A 142 9.76 24.66 3.61
CA ARG A 142 9.86 25.98 2.96
C ARG A 142 9.10 25.95 1.63
N LEU A 143 8.39 27.03 1.36
CA LEU A 143 7.72 27.23 0.07
C LEU A 143 8.72 27.67 -0.98
N CYS A 144 8.55 27.24 -2.22
CA CYS A 144 9.32 27.80 -3.32
C CYS A 144 8.87 29.26 -3.59
N ALA A 145 9.70 30.04 -4.29
CA ALA A 145 9.42 31.44 -4.57
C ALA A 145 8.09 31.65 -5.32
N GLU A 146 7.80 30.80 -6.31
CA GLU A 146 6.55 30.85 -7.08
C GLU A 146 5.32 30.57 -6.21
N ALA A 147 5.42 29.63 -5.26
CA ALA A 147 4.34 29.32 -4.33
C ALA A 147 4.01 30.51 -3.43
N VAL A 148 5.03 31.25 -2.97
CA VAL A 148 4.83 32.45 -2.16
C VAL A 148 4.06 33.53 -2.94
N GLU A 149 4.42 33.75 -4.20
CA GLU A 149 3.73 34.74 -5.04
C GLU A 149 2.30 34.30 -5.41
N ALA A 150 2.10 33.02 -5.72
CA ALA A 150 0.77 32.46 -5.97
C ALA A 150 -0.17 32.61 -4.77
N LEU A 151 0.34 32.34 -3.55
CA LEU A 151 -0.41 32.53 -2.31
C LEU A 151 -0.81 33.99 -2.10
N LYS A 152 0.13 34.94 -2.25
CA LYS A 152 -0.20 36.37 -2.10
C LYS A 152 -1.23 36.86 -3.11
N ALA A 153 -1.22 36.31 -4.33
CA ALA A 153 -2.11 36.73 -5.40
C ALA A 153 -3.52 36.13 -5.30
N GLN A 154 -3.63 34.87 -4.86
CA GLN A 154 -4.89 34.11 -4.92
C GLN A 154 -5.55 33.91 -3.54
N CYS A 155 -4.80 34.09 -2.45
CA CYS A 155 -5.31 33.93 -1.10
C CYS A 155 -5.73 35.27 -0.48
N VAL A 156 -6.74 35.21 0.38
CA VAL A 156 -7.17 36.33 1.22
C VAL A 156 -6.08 36.63 2.26
N ALA A 157 -5.67 37.89 2.34
CA ALA A 157 -4.74 38.35 3.36
C ALA A 157 -5.41 38.42 4.74
N ASN A 158 -4.69 37.99 5.78
CA ASN A 158 -5.11 38.03 7.18
C ASN A 158 -6.46 37.33 7.43
N PRO A 159 -6.57 36.01 7.15
CA PRO A 159 -7.73 35.22 7.57
C PRO A 159 -7.66 34.96 9.09
N ASP A 160 -8.81 34.77 9.72
CA ASP A 160 -8.86 34.33 11.12
C ASP A 160 -8.40 32.88 11.28
N VAL A 161 -8.72 32.04 10.29
CA VAL A 161 -8.33 30.61 10.22
C VAL A 161 -7.93 30.27 8.79
N GLN A 162 -6.74 29.68 8.62
CA GLN A 162 -6.22 29.19 7.35
C GLN A 162 -6.13 27.66 7.40
N VAL A 163 -6.74 26.97 6.43
CA VAL A 163 -6.67 25.50 6.30
C VAL A 163 -5.63 25.15 5.24
N VAL A 164 -4.75 24.21 5.53
CA VAL A 164 -3.72 23.75 4.60
C VAL A 164 -3.77 22.24 4.53
N ILE A 165 -3.69 21.69 3.33
CA ILE A 165 -3.60 20.26 3.07
C ILE A 165 -2.22 19.96 2.52
N SER A 166 -1.66 18.82 2.89
CA SER A 166 -0.46 18.29 2.27
C SER A 166 -0.57 16.78 2.22
N ASP A 167 -0.04 16.16 1.17
CA ASP A 167 0.19 14.71 1.13
C ASP A 167 1.01 14.21 2.32
N GLY A 168 2.01 15.00 2.71
CA GLY A 168 2.98 14.59 3.70
C GLY A 168 3.67 13.28 3.32
N LEU A 169 3.67 12.34 4.27
CA LEU A 169 4.22 10.99 4.10
C LEU A 169 3.19 9.95 3.64
N SER A 170 1.92 10.35 3.44
CA SER A 170 0.87 9.41 3.02
C SER A 170 -0.23 10.09 2.20
N THR A 171 -0.12 9.93 0.88
CA THR A 171 -1.15 10.31 -0.09
C THR A 171 -2.53 9.70 0.21
N ASP A 172 -2.55 8.44 0.65
CA ASP A 172 -3.79 7.73 0.97
C ASP A 172 -4.54 8.38 2.15
N ALA A 173 -3.80 9.00 3.09
CA ALA A 173 -4.40 9.69 4.23
C ALA A 173 -5.26 10.89 3.80
N ILE A 174 -4.91 11.57 2.71
CA ILE A 174 -5.70 12.68 2.19
C ILE A 174 -6.82 12.16 1.31
N THR A 175 -6.49 11.35 0.30
CA THR A 175 -7.48 10.92 -0.72
C THR A 175 -8.64 10.11 -0.15
N VAL A 176 -8.43 9.33 0.91
CA VAL A 176 -9.48 8.54 1.56
C VAL A 176 -10.37 9.39 2.47
N ASN A 177 -9.80 10.37 3.19
CA ASN A 177 -10.51 11.10 4.25
C ASN A 177 -11.02 12.49 3.85
N TYR A 178 -10.61 13.00 2.68
CA TYR A 178 -10.88 14.37 2.26
C TYR A 178 -12.37 14.72 2.30
N GLU A 179 -13.22 13.89 1.68
CA GLU A 179 -14.66 14.16 1.53
C GLU A 179 -15.42 14.10 2.87
N GLU A 180 -14.93 13.30 3.82
CA GLU A 180 -15.55 13.17 5.15
C GLU A 180 -15.11 14.27 6.12
N ILE A 181 -13.90 14.79 5.97
CA ILE A 181 -13.33 15.77 6.91
C ILE A 181 -13.55 17.21 6.45
N LEU A 182 -13.19 17.53 5.20
CA LEU A 182 -13.04 18.92 4.83
C LEU A 182 -14.37 19.66 4.62
N PRO A 183 -15.35 19.14 3.85
CA PRO A 183 -16.63 19.80 3.69
C PRO A 183 -17.33 20.16 5.02
N PRO A 184 -17.46 19.25 6.02
CA PRO A 184 -18.06 19.61 7.30
C PRO A 184 -17.20 20.56 8.13
N LEU A 185 -15.87 20.44 8.08
CA LEU A 185 -14.96 21.40 8.74
C LEU A 185 -15.19 22.82 8.20
N MET A 186 -15.24 22.97 6.88
CA MET A 186 -15.43 24.27 6.22
C MET A 186 -16.83 24.84 6.49
N ALA A 187 -17.86 24.00 6.53
CA ALA A 187 -19.21 24.41 6.89
C ALA A 187 -19.29 24.90 8.35
N GLY A 188 -18.64 24.18 9.28
CA GLY A 188 -18.57 24.56 10.69
C GLY A 188 -17.86 25.90 10.93
N LEU A 189 -16.73 26.13 10.23
CA LEU A 189 -15.99 27.40 10.33
C LEU A 189 -16.79 28.60 9.81
N LYS A 190 -17.61 28.42 8.76
CA LYS A 190 -18.46 29.48 8.21
C LYS A 190 -19.64 29.85 9.11
N THR A 191 -20.18 28.88 9.86
CA THR A 191 -21.40 29.07 10.66
C THR A 191 -21.13 29.71 12.03
N GLY A 192 -19.92 29.53 12.59
CA GLY A 192 -19.61 29.90 13.97
C GLY A 192 -19.18 31.35 14.24
N ARG A 193 -18.75 32.13 13.24
CA ARG A 193 -18.36 33.55 13.41
C ARG A 193 -18.54 34.38 12.14
N ALA A 194 -18.90 35.64 12.35
CA ALA A 194 -19.22 36.67 11.36
C ALA A 194 -18.13 36.89 10.30
N GLU A 195 -18.57 37.19 9.07
CA GLU A 195 -17.79 37.73 7.95
C GLU A 195 -16.57 36.89 7.54
N SER A 196 -16.83 35.71 6.97
CA SER A 196 -15.82 34.75 6.52
C SER A 196 -14.85 35.33 5.48
N ARG A 197 -13.70 35.82 5.94
CA ARG A 197 -12.48 35.86 5.12
C ARG A 197 -12.08 34.42 4.84
N HIS A 198 -12.45 33.97 3.65
CA HIS A 198 -12.33 32.62 3.10
C HIS A 198 -11.17 31.80 3.69
N ALA A 199 -11.48 30.60 4.19
CA ALA A 199 -10.47 29.57 4.35
C ALA A 199 -10.03 29.17 2.94
N ILE A 200 -8.80 29.55 2.55
CA ILE A 200 -8.22 29.03 1.33
C ILE A 200 -7.75 27.62 1.60
N LEU A 201 -7.89 26.74 0.62
CA LEU A 201 -7.24 25.46 0.66
C LEU A 201 -5.99 25.53 -0.19
N CYS A 202 -4.86 25.43 0.49
CA CYS A 202 -3.57 25.31 -0.16
C CYS A 202 -3.12 23.87 -0.03
N SER A 203 -2.86 23.22 -1.15
CA SER A 203 -2.35 21.86 -1.16
C SER A 203 -0.85 21.88 -1.47
N LEU A 204 -0.02 21.51 -0.50
CA LEU A 204 1.41 21.29 -0.68
C LEU A 204 1.66 19.88 -1.19
N TRP A 205 2.30 19.76 -2.36
CA TRP A 205 2.72 18.47 -2.90
C TRP A 205 4.22 18.48 -3.19
N SER A 206 4.83 17.30 -3.03
CA SER A 206 6.15 17.01 -3.58
C SER A 206 5.94 16.06 -4.75
N ARG A 207 6.10 16.57 -5.97
CA ARG A 207 6.01 15.81 -7.22
C ARG A 207 7.26 16.04 -8.04
N GLU A 208 7.64 14.99 -8.79
CA GLU A 208 8.53 15.05 -9.95
C GLU A 208 7.80 15.71 -11.14
N ASP A 209 8.46 16.62 -11.86
CA ASP A 209 7.96 17.22 -13.12
C ASP A 209 7.76 16.18 -14.23
#